data_AF-A0A354Z159-F1
#
_entry.id   AF-A0A354Z159-F1
#
_cell.length_a   1.000
_cell.length_b   1.000
_cell.length_c   1.000
_cell.angle_alpha   90.00
_cell.angle_beta   90.00
_cell.angle_gamma   90.00
#
_symmetry.space_group_name_H-M   'P 1'
#
loop_
_entity.id
_entity.type
_entity.pdbx_description
1 polymer ?
#
loop_
_entity_poly.entity_id
_entity_poly.type
_entity_poly.pdbx_seq_one_letter_code
_entity_poly.pdbx_strand_id
1 'polypeptide(L)'
;MKNKLLKDVIVPKNRGIIVLCLIIILVITSAGIIGCNKTVPNQTTQPALDETGDEINTELAGKTTNKTETTKEKSIDAYNDSKGYKAVMNSGVGFDIYIPQKERENNQSFFDNLNKQSRLNGYDFSAYLDKPLRYTAMAINSDDSTKDITFLCHDEQIVGVWIDASNKEHLEVRRKLLQYNFVYDAEELLQYKSNYAGDNSNVVHLMYSLPYVNGIKPVGCELQTDSEPYGLIINCQGYGTKERASLPYFKNAAVIFSLIENVGIVTFNIETNDGKIAFTYTRAQIDNYFKKDIRKHSKNKADFAGFIMEVQDASEIGL
;
A
#
# COMPACT_ATOMS: atom_id res chain seq x y z
N MET A 1 -56.56 -21.26 42.88
CA MET A 1 -57.01 -21.88 41.61
C MET A 1 -57.02 -20.78 40.55
N LYS A 2 -56.08 -20.83 39.57
CA LYS A 2 -55.94 -20.02 38.32
C LYS A 2 -55.82 -18.47 38.47
N ASN A 3 -55.03 -17.67 37.75
CA ASN A 3 -53.98 -17.77 36.70
C ASN A 3 -53.29 -16.37 36.68
N LYS A 4 -51.96 -16.25 36.75
CA LYS A 4 -51.02 -15.86 35.63
C LYS A 4 -51.52 -14.67 34.79
N LEU A 5 -50.87 -13.50 34.71
CA LEU A 5 -49.50 -13.18 34.24
C LEU A 5 -49.19 -11.69 34.53
N LEU A 6 -47.96 -11.39 34.97
CA LEU A 6 -47.15 -10.22 34.59
C LEU A 6 -45.85 -10.31 35.41
N LYS A 7 -44.72 -10.52 34.74
CA LYS A 7 -43.39 -10.38 35.34
C LYS A 7 -42.72 -9.19 34.70
N ASP A 8 -42.47 -8.21 35.56
CA ASP A 8 -41.61 -7.07 35.36
C ASP A 8 -40.20 -7.49 34.94
N VAL A 9 -39.62 -6.78 33.97
CA VAL A 9 -38.17 -6.60 33.92
C VAL A 9 -37.90 -5.10 33.88
N ILE A 10 -37.32 -4.69 35.00
CA ILE A 10 -36.87 -3.36 35.36
C ILE A 10 -35.76 -2.91 34.40
N VAL A 11 -35.93 -1.71 33.85
CA VAL A 11 -34.87 -0.92 33.23
C VAL A 11 -34.05 -0.25 34.33
N PRO A 12 -32.71 -0.29 34.26
CA PRO A 12 -31.91 0.81 34.77
C PRO A 12 -31.17 1.51 33.64
N LYS A 13 -31.41 2.82 33.64
CA LYS A 13 -30.79 3.90 32.88
C LYS A 13 -29.36 4.11 33.39
N ASN A 14 -28.37 4.14 32.49
CA ASN A 14 -27.16 4.93 32.75
C ASN A 14 -26.69 5.65 31.48
N ARG A 15 -26.53 6.96 31.63
CA ARG A 15 -26.07 7.92 30.62
C ARG A 15 -24.54 7.98 30.65
N GLY A 16 -23.89 8.11 29.50
CA GLY A 16 -22.49 8.57 29.47
C GLY A 16 -21.74 8.31 28.17
N ILE A 17 -21.67 9.35 27.34
CA ILE A 17 -20.55 9.71 26.43
C ILE A 17 -20.22 8.73 25.29
N ILE A 18 -20.75 9.05 24.10
CA ILE A 18 -20.20 8.60 22.81
C ILE A 18 -18.98 9.48 22.53
N VAL A 19 -17.77 8.91 22.62
CA VAL A 19 -16.56 9.55 22.10
C VAL A 19 -16.55 9.35 20.59
N LEU A 20 -16.94 10.39 19.87
CA LEU A 20 -16.76 10.50 18.43
C LEU A 20 -15.28 10.88 18.20
N CYS A 21 -14.42 9.91 17.89
CA CYS A 21 -13.05 10.18 17.46
C CYS A 21 -13.06 10.81 16.06
N LEU A 22 -13.14 12.14 16.01
CA LEU A 22 -12.80 12.94 14.83
C LEU A 22 -11.28 12.87 14.63
N ILE A 23 -10.83 12.16 13.60
CA ILE A 23 -9.45 12.25 13.12
C ILE A 23 -9.32 13.58 12.38
N ILE A 24 -8.76 14.59 13.06
CA ILE A 24 -8.32 15.83 12.44
C ILE A 24 -7.01 15.53 11.73
N ILE A 25 -7.03 15.52 10.40
CA ILE A 25 -5.81 15.58 9.58
C ILE A 25 -5.31 17.02 9.65
N LEU A 26 -4.30 17.25 10.49
CA LEU A 26 -3.57 18.51 10.50
C LEU A 26 -2.67 18.55 9.26
N VAL A 27 -3.03 19.38 8.29
CA VAL A 27 -2.13 19.75 7.18
C VAL A 27 -1.05 20.65 7.78
N ILE A 28 0.13 20.08 8.04
CA ILE A 28 1.30 20.86 8.41
C ILE A 28 1.81 21.53 7.14
N THR A 29 1.41 22.78 6.92
CA THR A 29 2.15 23.68 6.02
C THR A 29 3.51 23.94 6.67
N SER A 30 4.58 23.62 5.95
CA SER A 30 5.97 23.86 6.35
C SER A 30 6.19 25.35 6.65
N ALA A 31 6.25 25.69 7.94
CA ALA A 31 6.82 26.95 8.39
C ALA A 31 8.35 26.85 8.38
N GLY A 32 8.97 27.83 7.72
CA GLY A 32 10.39 27.88 7.40
C GLY A 32 11.34 27.89 8.60
N ILE A 33 12.55 27.40 8.32
CA ILE A 33 13.73 27.50 9.17
C ILE A 33 14.22 28.95 9.16
N ILE A 34 14.51 29.46 10.35
CA ILE A 34 15.14 30.74 10.65
C ILE A 34 16.61 30.72 10.17
N GLY A 35 17.01 31.72 9.39
CA GLY A 35 18.41 31.92 8.97
C GLY A 35 18.71 33.39 8.64
N CYS A 36 19.16 34.13 9.65
CA CYS A 36 19.97 35.36 9.67
C CYS A 36 19.80 36.47 8.60
N ASN A 37 19.39 37.64 9.12
CA ASN A 37 19.52 39.00 8.58
C ASN A 37 20.83 39.32 7.84
N LYS A 38 20.69 39.92 6.65
CA LYS A 38 21.42 41.14 6.24
C LYS A 38 20.45 42.06 5.46
N THR A 39 20.38 43.32 5.88
CA THR A 39 19.69 44.47 5.27
C THR A 39 20.25 44.77 3.86
N VAL A 40 19.53 45.34 2.87
CA VAL A 40 19.04 46.73 2.60
C VAL A 40 18.35 46.67 1.17
N PRO A 41 17.67 47.71 0.59
CA PRO A 41 16.31 48.26 0.77
C PRO A 41 15.34 48.13 -0.46
N ASN A 42 14.04 48.24 -0.14
CA ASN A 42 12.90 48.83 -0.89
C ASN A 42 13.05 49.19 -2.40
N GLN A 43 12.30 48.51 -3.27
CA GLN A 43 11.87 49.06 -4.58
C GLN A 43 10.41 48.66 -4.90
N THR A 44 9.68 49.70 -5.29
CA THR A 44 8.25 49.82 -5.59
C THR A 44 7.79 48.90 -6.73
N THR A 45 6.67 48.22 -6.54
CA THR A 45 5.92 47.49 -7.57
C THR A 45 5.15 48.44 -8.50
N GLN A 46 5.25 48.20 -9.81
CA GLN A 46 4.39 48.80 -10.82
C GLN A 46 3.97 47.68 -11.80
N PRO A 47 2.67 47.42 -12.04
CA PRO A 47 2.23 46.39 -12.97
C PRO A 47 2.37 46.82 -14.44
N ALA A 48 2.67 45.87 -15.32
CA ALA A 48 2.77 46.07 -16.76
C ALA A 48 1.38 46.13 -17.43
N LEU A 49 1.17 47.10 -18.32
CA LEU A 49 -0.04 47.31 -19.12
C LEU A 49 0.21 46.79 -20.55
N ASP A 50 -0.82 46.26 -21.23
CA ASP A 50 -0.77 45.94 -22.66
C ASP A 50 -1.17 47.16 -23.54
N GLU A 51 -0.92 47.05 -24.85
CA GLU A 51 -1.01 48.16 -25.82
C GLU A 51 -2.45 48.62 -26.14
N THR A 52 -3.45 48.16 -25.40
CA THR A 52 -4.85 48.62 -25.53
C THR A 52 -5.45 49.19 -24.26
N GLY A 53 -4.73 49.15 -23.13
CA GLY A 53 -5.11 49.88 -21.91
C GLY A 53 -6.27 49.28 -21.10
N ASP A 54 -6.57 47.99 -21.27
CA ASP A 54 -7.53 47.26 -20.43
C ASP A 54 -6.80 46.37 -19.38
N GLU A 55 -7.43 46.17 -18.22
CA GLU A 55 -6.89 45.37 -17.11
C GLU A 55 -6.78 43.88 -17.50
N ILE A 56 -5.59 43.30 -17.34
CA ILE A 56 -5.38 41.85 -17.48
C ILE A 56 -6.01 41.15 -16.27
N ASN A 57 -7.25 40.66 -16.42
CA ASN A 57 -7.86 39.73 -15.48
C ASN A 57 -7.08 38.41 -15.49
N THR A 58 -6.09 38.27 -14.60
CA THR A 58 -5.51 36.95 -14.26
C THR A 58 -6.53 36.16 -13.45
N GLU A 59 -7.42 35.47 -14.16
CA GLU A 59 -8.16 34.35 -13.61
C GLU A 59 -7.16 33.23 -13.31
N LEU A 60 -6.92 32.96 -12.03
CA LEU A 60 -6.21 31.76 -11.58
C LEU A 60 -7.06 30.55 -11.99
N ALA A 61 -6.85 30.07 -13.21
CA ALA A 61 -7.30 28.75 -13.63
C ALA A 61 -6.57 27.72 -12.77
N GLY A 62 -7.29 27.19 -11.78
CA GLY A 62 -6.91 25.99 -11.05
C GLY A 62 -6.57 24.91 -12.06
N LYS A 63 -5.30 24.53 -12.11
CA LYS A 63 -4.78 23.48 -12.96
C LYS A 63 -5.27 22.15 -12.40
N THR A 64 -6.50 21.78 -12.74
CA THR A 64 -6.97 20.41 -12.64
C THR A 64 -6.05 19.60 -13.53
N THR A 65 -5.10 18.90 -12.92
CA THR A 65 -4.23 17.95 -13.62
C THR A 65 -5.13 16.90 -14.26
N ASN A 66 -5.27 16.97 -15.60
CA ASN A 66 -5.79 15.89 -16.41
C ASN A 66 -4.89 14.67 -16.21
N LYS A 67 -5.23 13.85 -15.23
CA LYS A 67 -4.62 12.55 -15.01
C LYS A 67 -5.22 11.64 -16.08
N THR A 68 -4.40 11.15 -17.01
CA THR A 68 -4.84 10.16 -18.00
C THR A 68 -5.51 9.00 -17.26
N GLU A 69 -6.82 8.83 -17.42
CA GLU A 69 -7.57 7.72 -16.82
C GLU A 69 -7.01 6.38 -17.32
N THR A 70 -6.65 5.49 -16.40
CA THR A 70 -6.20 4.14 -16.77
C THR A 70 -7.38 3.32 -17.27
N THR A 71 -7.12 2.23 -18.01
CA THR A 71 -8.15 1.31 -18.49
C THR A 71 -9.01 0.75 -17.36
N LYS A 72 -8.42 0.62 -16.16
CA LYS A 72 -9.10 0.17 -14.95
C LYS A 72 -10.17 1.15 -14.48
N GLU A 73 -9.84 2.44 -14.38
CA GLU A 73 -10.83 3.44 -13.95
C GLU A 73 -11.98 3.49 -14.95
N LYS A 74 -11.70 3.45 -16.25
CA LYS A 74 -12.72 3.35 -17.29
C LYS A 74 -13.61 2.13 -17.17
N SER A 75 -13.04 0.97 -16.81
CA SER A 75 -13.80 -0.27 -16.61
C SER A 75 -14.74 -0.17 -15.41
N ILE A 76 -14.30 0.48 -14.32
CA ILE A 76 -15.10 0.72 -13.12
C ILE A 76 -16.22 1.73 -13.41
N ASP A 77 -15.92 2.81 -14.10
CA ASP A 77 -16.90 3.82 -14.49
C ASP A 77 -17.96 3.22 -15.42
N ALA A 78 -17.54 2.44 -16.42
CA ALA A 78 -18.46 1.72 -17.30
C ALA A 78 -19.35 0.73 -16.54
N TYR A 79 -18.81 0.02 -15.54
CA TYR A 79 -19.61 -0.85 -14.68
C TYR A 79 -20.66 -0.03 -13.91
N ASN A 80 -20.26 1.05 -13.26
CA ASN A 80 -21.15 1.91 -12.47
C ASN A 80 -22.27 2.51 -13.34
N ASP A 81 -21.92 3.05 -14.51
CA ASP A 81 -22.87 3.61 -15.48
C ASP A 81 -23.89 2.56 -15.94
N SER A 82 -23.44 1.34 -16.22
CA SER A 82 -24.33 0.24 -16.64
C SER A 82 -25.38 -0.15 -15.59
N LYS A 83 -25.08 0.14 -14.31
CA LYS A 83 -25.98 -0.12 -13.18
C LYS A 83 -26.77 1.12 -12.74
N GLY A 84 -26.53 2.28 -13.37
CA GLY A 84 -27.12 3.55 -12.95
C GLY A 84 -26.58 4.07 -11.62
N TYR A 85 -25.41 3.60 -11.18
CA TYR A 85 -24.78 4.02 -9.93
C TYR A 85 -24.05 5.35 -10.13
N LYS A 86 -24.20 6.25 -9.15
CA LYS A 86 -23.45 7.51 -9.14
C LYS A 86 -22.35 7.44 -8.09
N ALA A 87 -21.10 7.54 -8.53
CA ALA A 87 -19.96 7.57 -7.62
C ALA A 87 -20.03 8.81 -6.70
N VAL A 88 -19.93 8.56 -5.41
CA VAL A 88 -19.76 9.58 -4.38
C VAL A 88 -18.29 9.56 -4.02
N MET A 89 -17.50 10.52 -4.52
CA MET A 89 -16.07 10.58 -4.23
C MET A 89 -15.83 10.91 -2.75
N ASN A 90 -15.84 9.90 -1.87
CA ASN A 90 -15.25 10.03 -0.53
C ASN A 90 -14.93 8.71 0.20
N SER A 91 -14.27 7.72 -0.42
CA SER A 91 -13.85 6.53 0.35
C SER A 91 -12.61 5.81 -0.18
N GLY A 92 -11.47 6.53 -0.18
CA GLY A 92 -10.15 5.91 -0.02
C GLY A 92 -9.52 5.36 -1.29
N VAL A 93 -8.25 5.71 -1.50
CA VAL A 93 -7.40 5.20 -2.56
C VAL A 93 -7.27 3.67 -2.43
N GLY A 94 -7.43 2.95 -3.54
CA GLY A 94 -7.20 1.50 -3.61
C GLY A 94 -5.76 1.11 -3.27
N PHE A 95 -5.52 -0.18 -3.05
CA PHE A 95 -4.19 -0.73 -2.75
C PHE A 95 -4.02 -2.11 -3.38
N ASP A 96 -2.78 -2.50 -3.62
CA ASP A 96 -2.46 -3.82 -4.17
C ASP A 96 -2.46 -4.85 -3.06
N ILE A 97 -2.88 -6.08 -3.37
CA ILE A 97 -2.84 -7.21 -2.47
C ILE A 97 -2.28 -8.43 -3.17
N TYR A 98 -1.55 -9.22 -2.41
CA TYR A 98 -1.22 -10.59 -2.76
C TYR A 98 -1.46 -11.47 -1.54
N ILE A 99 -2.24 -12.53 -1.71
CA ILE A 99 -2.63 -13.40 -0.60
C ILE A 99 -1.73 -14.63 -0.65
N PRO A 100 -0.80 -14.84 0.28
CA PRO A 100 0.09 -15.99 0.24
C PRO A 100 -0.66 -17.33 0.26
N GLN A 101 -0.12 -18.39 -0.32
CA GLN A 101 -0.79 -19.69 -0.44
C GLN A 101 -1.39 -20.19 0.88
N LYS A 102 -0.59 -20.23 1.93
CA LYS A 102 -1.04 -20.67 3.26
C LYS A 102 -2.16 -19.79 3.81
N GLU A 103 -2.13 -18.49 3.52
CA GLU A 103 -3.19 -17.56 3.92
C GLU A 103 -4.47 -17.76 3.12
N ARG A 104 -4.38 -18.12 1.83
CA ARG A 104 -5.54 -18.52 1.01
C ARG A 104 -6.22 -19.75 1.60
N GLU A 105 -5.43 -20.77 1.95
CA GLU A 105 -5.90 -22.02 2.55
C GLU A 105 -6.54 -21.79 3.92
N ASN A 106 -5.87 -21.03 4.80
CA ASN A 106 -6.37 -20.75 6.15
C ASN A 106 -7.66 -19.91 6.17
N ASN A 107 -7.88 -19.08 5.14
CA ASN A 107 -8.98 -18.14 5.07
C ASN A 107 -9.97 -18.47 3.93
N GLN A 108 -10.02 -19.73 3.49
CA GLN A 108 -10.84 -20.15 2.34
C GLN A 108 -12.31 -19.70 2.45
N SER A 109 -12.96 -19.92 3.60
CA SER A 109 -14.37 -19.52 3.81
C SER A 109 -14.60 -18.02 3.65
N PHE A 110 -13.61 -17.19 3.99
CA PHE A 110 -13.71 -15.74 3.82
C PHE A 110 -13.71 -15.37 2.33
N PHE A 111 -12.77 -15.92 1.57
CA PHE A 111 -12.68 -15.66 0.13
C PHE A 111 -13.85 -16.27 -0.65
N ASP A 112 -14.33 -17.45 -0.25
CA ASP A 112 -15.50 -18.09 -0.85
C ASP A 112 -16.77 -17.25 -0.65
N ASN A 113 -16.96 -16.67 0.54
CA ASN A 113 -18.08 -15.78 0.80
C ASN A 113 -18.01 -14.51 -0.04
N LEU A 114 -16.84 -13.88 -0.14
CA LEU A 114 -16.63 -12.72 -1.01
C LEU A 114 -16.88 -13.08 -2.48
N ASN A 115 -16.41 -14.25 -2.94
CA ASN A 115 -16.59 -14.66 -4.33
C ASN A 115 -18.05 -15.01 -4.64
N LYS A 116 -18.79 -15.54 -3.66
CA LYS A 116 -20.23 -15.73 -3.77
C LYS A 116 -20.94 -14.40 -4.01
N GLN A 117 -20.58 -13.34 -3.30
CA GLN A 117 -21.13 -11.99 -3.53
C GLN A 117 -20.72 -11.45 -4.89
N SER A 118 -19.47 -11.70 -5.30
CA SER A 118 -18.97 -11.35 -6.62
C SER A 118 -19.78 -11.96 -7.75
N ARG A 119 -20.13 -13.24 -7.63
CA ARG A 119 -20.92 -13.96 -8.64
C ARG A 119 -22.32 -13.39 -8.79
N LEU A 120 -22.91 -12.82 -7.74
CA LEU A 120 -24.21 -12.12 -7.84
C LEU A 120 -24.13 -10.88 -8.73
N ASN A 121 -22.93 -10.31 -8.89
CA ASN A 121 -22.66 -9.18 -9.78
C ASN A 121 -22.06 -9.59 -11.14
N GLY A 122 -22.00 -10.90 -11.44
CA GLY A 122 -21.52 -11.42 -12.71
C GLY A 122 -20.00 -11.62 -12.81
N TYR A 123 -19.28 -11.58 -11.68
CA TYR A 123 -17.82 -11.72 -11.64
C TYR A 123 -17.37 -12.92 -10.80
N ASP A 124 -16.30 -13.58 -11.19
CA ASP A 124 -15.70 -14.70 -10.46
C ASP A 124 -14.18 -14.55 -10.37
N PHE A 125 -13.68 -14.30 -9.16
CA PHE A 125 -12.25 -14.10 -8.94
C PHE A 125 -11.51 -15.37 -8.47
N SER A 126 -12.15 -16.55 -8.47
CA SER A 126 -11.55 -17.78 -7.95
C SER A 126 -10.21 -18.13 -8.61
N ALA A 127 -10.07 -17.89 -9.90
CA ALA A 127 -8.85 -18.15 -10.67
C ALA A 127 -7.75 -17.07 -10.52
N TYR A 128 -7.94 -16.11 -9.61
CA TYR A 128 -7.06 -14.94 -9.47
C TYR A 128 -6.51 -14.76 -8.06
N LEU A 129 -6.92 -15.57 -7.08
CA LEU A 129 -6.48 -15.41 -5.69
C LEU A 129 -4.97 -15.64 -5.52
N ASP A 130 -4.35 -16.39 -6.42
CA ASP A 130 -2.91 -16.63 -6.50
C ASP A 130 -2.15 -15.61 -7.34
N LYS A 131 -2.77 -14.47 -7.65
CA LYS A 131 -2.17 -13.38 -8.43
C LYS A 131 -2.17 -12.08 -7.64
N PRO A 132 -1.32 -11.10 -7.99
CA PRO A 132 -1.45 -9.74 -7.51
C PRO A 132 -2.80 -9.14 -7.98
N LEU A 133 -3.52 -8.51 -7.05
CA LEU A 133 -4.81 -7.88 -7.28
C LEU A 133 -4.82 -6.44 -6.78
N ARG A 134 -5.54 -5.56 -7.48
CA ARG A 134 -5.86 -4.23 -6.99
C ARG A 134 -7.20 -4.26 -6.29
N TYR A 135 -7.22 -3.95 -5.00
CA TYR A 135 -8.42 -3.63 -4.26
C TYR A 135 -8.78 -2.14 -4.46
N THR A 136 -10.02 -1.86 -4.88
CA THR A 136 -10.55 -0.49 -5.03
C THR A 136 -11.93 -0.41 -4.40
N ALA A 137 -12.18 0.59 -3.57
CA ALA A 137 -13.48 0.81 -2.97
C ALA A 137 -13.94 2.25 -3.16
N MET A 138 -15.26 2.45 -3.21
CA MET A 138 -15.88 3.75 -3.31
C MET A 138 -17.31 3.71 -2.78
N ALA A 139 -17.84 4.87 -2.41
CA ALA A 139 -19.24 5.04 -2.12
C ALA A 139 -19.99 5.30 -3.43
N ILE A 140 -21.18 4.71 -3.56
CA ILE A 140 -22.11 4.93 -4.67
C ILE A 140 -23.49 5.28 -4.14
N ASN A 141 -24.23 6.10 -4.88
CA ASN A 141 -25.66 6.27 -4.67
C ASN A 141 -26.44 5.29 -5.55
N SER A 142 -27.33 4.52 -4.92
CA SER A 142 -28.25 3.55 -5.53
C SER A 142 -29.59 3.61 -4.80
N ASP A 143 -30.67 3.83 -5.54
CA ASP A 143 -32.06 3.83 -5.03
C ASP A 143 -32.24 4.71 -3.78
N ASP A 144 -31.84 5.98 -3.88
CA ASP A 144 -31.89 6.99 -2.80
C ASP A 144 -31.08 6.67 -1.54
N SER A 145 -30.17 5.69 -1.60
CA SER A 145 -29.28 5.31 -0.51
C SER A 145 -27.82 5.31 -0.94
N THR A 146 -26.93 5.67 -0.02
CA THR A 146 -25.47 5.53 -0.21
C THR A 146 -25.02 4.16 0.28
N LYS A 147 -24.28 3.46 -0.57
CA LYS A 147 -23.71 2.12 -0.34
C LYS A 147 -22.21 2.15 -0.66
N ASP A 148 -21.44 1.24 -0.07
CA ASP A 148 -20.06 1.02 -0.48
C ASP A 148 -20.02 -0.06 -1.57
N ILE A 149 -19.27 0.17 -2.64
CA ILE A 149 -18.95 -0.83 -3.66
C ILE A 149 -17.45 -1.06 -3.68
N THR A 150 -17.07 -2.32 -3.85
CA THR A 150 -15.68 -2.76 -3.94
C THR A 150 -15.44 -3.53 -5.22
N PHE A 151 -14.26 -3.31 -5.79
CA PHE A 151 -13.74 -3.96 -6.97
C PHE A 151 -12.41 -4.64 -6.63
N LEU A 152 -12.25 -5.87 -7.11
CA LEU A 152 -10.94 -6.50 -7.30
C LEU A 152 -10.59 -6.46 -8.78
N CYS A 153 -9.39 -5.99 -9.08
CA CYS A 153 -8.89 -5.94 -10.45
C CYS A 153 -7.59 -6.72 -10.60
N HIS A 154 -7.39 -7.32 -11.78
CA HIS A 154 -6.15 -7.94 -12.21
C HIS A 154 -5.86 -7.46 -13.64
N ASP A 155 -4.64 -7.02 -13.93
CA ASP A 155 -4.24 -6.49 -15.25
C ASP A 155 -5.26 -5.48 -15.83
N GLU A 156 -5.65 -4.50 -15.02
CA GLU A 156 -6.65 -3.47 -15.35
C GLU A 156 -8.10 -3.96 -15.52
N GLN A 157 -8.37 -5.26 -15.45
CA GLN A 157 -9.71 -5.83 -15.60
C GLN A 157 -10.38 -6.07 -14.25
N ILE A 158 -11.68 -5.80 -14.16
CA ILE A 158 -12.49 -6.17 -13.00
C ILE A 158 -12.66 -7.69 -12.99
N VAL A 159 -12.22 -8.33 -11.91
CA VAL A 159 -12.37 -9.78 -11.68
C VAL A 159 -13.31 -10.08 -10.52
N GLY A 160 -13.59 -9.09 -9.67
CA GLY A 160 -14.55 -9.24 -8.57
C GLY A 160 -15.27 -7.95 -8.21
N VAL A 161 -16.54 -8.06 -7.83
CA VAL A 161 -17.39 -6.90 -7.43
C VAL A 161 -18.33 -7.26 -6.30
N TRP A 162 -18.35 -6.50 -5.22
CA TRP A 162 -19.39 -6.65 -4.19
C TRP A 162 -19.82 -5.30 -3.62
N ILE A 163 -21.07 -5.27 -3.14
CA ILE A 163 -21.73 -4.08 -2.64
C ILE A 163 -22.10 -4.33 -1.18
N ASP A 164 -21.60 -3.46 -0.29
CA ASP A 164 -21.96 -3.42 1.11
C ASP A 164 -23.08 -2.38 1.33
N ALA A 165 -24.30 -2.88 1.60
CA ALA A 165 -25.45 -2.04 1.92
C ALA A 165 -25.53 -1.66 3.42
N SER A 166 -24.66 -2.22 4.27
CA SER A 166 -24.66 -2.01 5.73
C SER A 166 -23.78 -0.83 6.18
N ASN A 167 -22.94 -0.30 5.28
CA ASN A 167 -21.89 0.70 5.55
C ASN A 167 -20.93 0.29 6.70
N LYS A 168 -20.70 -1.02 6.89
CA LYS A 168 -19.89 -1.58 7.99
C LYS A 168 -19.01 -2.75 7.55
N GLU A 169 -19.51 -3.64 6.68
CA GLU A 169 -18.79 -4.83 6.21
C GLU A 169 -17.56 -4.45 5.37
N HIS A 170 -17.62 -3.38 4.59
CA HIS A 170 -16.49 -2.87 3.81
C HIS A 170 -15.28 -2.55 4.70
N LEU A 171 -15.47 -2.03 5.91
CA LEU A 171 -14.38 -1.77 6.86
C LEU A 171 -13.75 -3.07 7.36
N GLU A 172 -14.52 -4.13 7.56
CA GLU A 172 -14.00 -5.43 7.96
C GLU A 172 -13.23 -6.10 6.82
N VAL A 173 -13.80 -6.11 5.62
CA VAL A 173 -13.16 -6.66 4.41
C VAL A 173 -11.87 -5.91 4.13
N ARG A 174 -11.90 -4.58 4.12
CA ARG A 174 -10.73 -3.74 3.93
C ARG A 174 -9.66 -4.05 4.98
N ARG A 175 -10.02 -4.13 6.26
CA ARG A 175 -9.07 -4.48 7.33
C ARG A 175 -8.44 -5.86 7.12
N LYS A 176 -9.23 -6.86 6.70
CA LYS A 176 -8.73 -8.21 6.38
C LYS A 176 -7.88 -8.28 5.12
N LEU A 177 -8.08 -7.38 4.16
CA LEU A 177 -7.28 -7.35 2.94
C LEU A 177 -6.02 -6.47 3.08
N LEU A 178 -6.05 -5.44 3.94
CA LEU A 178 -4.91 -4.55 4.16
C LEU A 178 -3.67 -5.26 4.69
N GLN A 179 -3.82 -6.37 5.43
CA GLN A 179 -2.68 -7.19 5.86
C GLN A 179 -1.94 -7.86 4.70
N TYR A 180 -2.56 -7.95 3.51
CA TYR A 180 -1.99 -8.50 2.29
C TYR A 180 -1.41 -7.42 1.36
N ASN A 181 -1.35 -6.15 1.80
CA ASN A 181 -0.80 -5.01 1.06
C ASN A 181 0.74 -4.91 1.16
N PHE A 182 1.41 -6.05 1.13
CA PHE A 182 2.86 -6.13 1.05
C PHE A 182 3.19 -6.81 -0.28
N VAL A 183 3.10 -6.02 -1.35
CA VAL A 183 3.17 -6.49 -2.74
C VAL A 183 4.36 -5.85 -3.44
N TYR A 184 5.09 -6.66 -4.20
CA TYR A 184 6.22 -6.22 -5.01
C TYR A 184 5.75 -5.91 -6.44
N ASP A 185 6.15 -4.75 -6.96
CA ASP A 185 6.07 -4.48 -8.40
C ASP A 185 7.31 -5.08 -9.09
N ALA A 186 7.15 -6.30 -9.63
CA ALA A 186 8.25 -7.01 -10.26
C ALA A 186 8.81 -6.29 -11.49
N GLU A 187 7.99 -5.54 -12.22
CA GLU A 187 8.45 -4.81 -13.41
C GLU A 187 9.25 -3.57 -12.99
N GLU A 188 8.76 -2.82 -12.01
CA GLU A 188 9.49 -1.69 -11.43
C GLU A 188 10.81 -2.15 -10.82
N LEU A 189 10.82 -3.21 -10.02
CA LEU A 189 12.01 -3.64 -9.28
C LEU A 189 13.11 -4.17 -10.21
N LEU A 190 12.76 -4.85 -11.30
CA LEU A 190 13.74 -5.44 -12.21
C LEU A 190 14.63 -4.38 -12.89
N GLN A 191 14.13 -3.15 -13.03
CA GLN A 191 14.91 -2.05 -13.63
C GLN A 191 16.17 -1.73 -12.81
N TYR A 192 16.17 -2.05 -11.51
CA TYR A 192 17.29 -1.78 -10.60
C TYR A 192 18.30 -2.91 -10.51
N LYS A 193 18.25 -3.88 -11.42
CA LYS A 193 19.27 -4.92 -11.50
C LYS A 193 20.65 -4.30 -11.72
N SER A 194 21.61 -4.70 -10.90
CA SER A 194 22.99 -4.21 -10.99
C SER A 194 24.00 -5.29 -10.64
N ASN A 195 25.19 -5.19 -11.21
CA ASN A 195 26.31 -6.05 -10.82
C ASN A 195 26.98 -5.58 -9.51
N TYR A 196 26.73 -4.33 -9.09
CA TYR A 196 27.56 -3.66 -8.08
C TYR A 196 26.73 -2.91 -7.03
N ALA A 197 27.01 -3.20 -5.76
CA ALA A 197 26.52 -2.47 -4.59
C ALA A 197 26.93 -1.00 -4.58
N GLY A 198 28.02 -0.65 -5.28
CA GLY A 198 28.55 0.73 -5.38
C GLY A 198 27.71 1.68 -6.23
N ASP A 199 26.70 1.19 -6.95
CA ASP A 199 25.76 2.04 -7.70
C ASP A 199 24.74 2.68 -6.74
N ASN A 200 25.20 3.70 -6.01
CA ASN A 200 24.45 4.31 -4.91
C ASN A 200 23.08 4.82 -5.35
N SER A 201 22.98 5.50 -6.49
CA SER A 201 21.69 6.01 -6.99
C SER A 201 20.72 4.87 -7.29
N ASN A 202 21.19 3.79 -7.91
CA ASN A 202 20.38 2.62 -8.20
C ASN A 202 19.93 1.90 -6.91
N VAL A 203 20.84 1.71 -5.95
CA VAL A 203 20.56 1.09 -4.64
C VAL A 203 19.51 1.89 -3.87
N VAL A 204 19.64 3.21 -3.83
CA VAL A 204 18.69 4.08 -3.14
C VAL A 204 17.31 4.02 -3.79
N HIS A 205 17.22 3.99 -5.12
CA HIS A 205 15.93 3.84 -5.79
C HIS A 205 15.30 2.47 -5.53
N LEU A 206 16.07 1.38 -5.63
CA LEU A 206 15.60 0.04 -5.27
C LEU A 206 15.04 0.01 -3.84
N MET A 207 15.76 0.58 -2.88
CA MET A 207 15.33 0.66 -1.48
C MET A 207 13.95 1.34 -1.35
N TYR A 208 13.72 2.45 -2.04
CA TYR A 208 12.43 3.16 -1.97
C TYR A 208 11.29 2.46 -2.72
N SER A 209 11.59 1.61 -3.70
CA SER A 209 10.61 0.82 -4.46
C SER A 209 10.22 -0.50 -3.76
N LEU A 210 10.90 -0.91 -2.69
CA LEU A 210 10.51 -2.10 -1.93
C LEU A 210 9.26 -1.82 -1.08
N PRO A 211 8.36 -2.81 -0.90
CA PRO A 211 7.29 -2.72 0.08
C PRO A 211 7.85 -2.78 1.50
N TYR A 212 7.19 -2.08 2.43
CA TYR A 212 7.51 -2.10 3.85
C TYR A 212 6.26 -2.41 4.67
N VAL A 213 6.48 -3.03 5.83
CA VAL A 213 5.40 -3.26 6.79
C VAL A 213 4.76 -1.93 7.16
N ASN A 214 3.44 -1.92 7.29
CA ASN A 214 2.69 -0.69 7.54
C ASN A 214 3.27 0.11 8.73
N GLY A 215 3.54 1.40 8.49
CA GLY A 215 4.16 2.29 9.47
C GLY A 215 5.69 2.28 9.53
N ILE A 216 6.38 1.43 8.75
CA ILE A 216 7.83 1.49 8.51
C ILE A 216 8.12 2.20 7.19
N LYS A 217 9.14 3.06 7.21
CA LYS A 217 9.65 3.75 6.02
C LYS A 217 11.17 3.69 5.98
N PRO A 218 11.78 3.42 4.82
CA PRO A 218 13.22 3.62 4.66
C PRO A 218 13.53 5.12 4.71
N VAL A 219 14.66 5.47 5.33
CA VAL A 219 15.14 6.85 5.46
C VAL A 219 16.57 7.04 4.96
N GLY A 220 17.30 5.94 4.72
CA GLY A 220 18.65 6.00 4.17
C GLY A 220 19.27 4.63 3.95
N CYS A 221 20.33 4.59 3.16
CA CYS A 221 21.11 3.41 2.90
C CYS A 221 22.61 3.70 3.08
N GLU A 222 23.34 2.79 3.72
CA GLU A 222 24.79 2.82 3.82
C GLU A 222 25.36 1.63 3.04
N LEU A 223 26.32 1.92 2.16
CA LEU A 223 26.99 0.93 1.33
C LEU A 223 28.28 0.49 2.03
N GLN A 224 28.41 -0.80 2.30
CA GLN A 224 29.59 -1.40 2.91
C GLN A 224 30.44 -2.03 1.79
N THR A 225 31.33 -1.25 1.18
CA THR A 225 32.09 -1.63 -0.02
C THR A 225 33.60 -1.74 0.20
N ASP A 226 34.07 -1.55 1.43
CA ASP A 226 35.52 -1.56 1.73
C ASP A 226 36.14 -2.95 1.62
N SER A 227 35.38 -4.01 1.96
CA SER A 227 35.82 -5.40 1.90
C SER A 227 34.65 -6.35 1.69
N GLU A 228 34.91 -7.50 1.06
CA GLU A 228 33.91 -8.55 0.94
C GLU A 228 33.64 -9.26 2.28
N PRO A 229 32.42 -9.76 2.52
CA PRO A 229 31.24 -9.61 1.65
C PRO A 229 30.70 -8.17 1.66
N TYR A 230 30.45 -7.60 0.47
CA TYR A 230 29.85 -6.28 0.38
C TYR A 230 28.44 -6.29 0.97
N GLY A 231 28.06 -5.17 1.57
CA GLY A 231 26.81 -5.09 2.31
C GLY A 231 26.02 -3.82 2.10
N LEU A 232 24.74 -3.90 2.45
CA LEU A 232 23.83 -2.76 2.51
C LEU A 232 23.24 -2.67 3.92
N ILE A 233 23.26 -1.48 4.50
CA ILE A 233 22.52 -1.17 5.73
C ILE A 233 21.38 -0.23 5.34
N ILE A 234 20.14 -0.70 5.43
CA ILE A 234 18.94 0.07 5.16
C ILE A 234 18.40 0.58 6.49
N ASN A 235 18.55 1.87 6.72
CA ASN A 235 18.02 2.56 7.88
C ASN A 235 16.54 2.87 7.64
N CYS A 236 15.69 2.44 8.56
CA CYS A 236 14.26 2.67 8.53
C CYS A 236 13.80 3.34 9.80
N GLN A 237 12.74 4.14 9.69
CA GLN A 237 12.00 4.67 10.83
C GLN A 237 10.59 4.12 10.84
N GLY A 238 10.04 3.90 12.02
CA GLY A 238 8.61 3.66 12.11
C GLY A 238 8.05 3.66 13.51
N TYR A 239 6.71 3.71 13.55
CA TYR A 239 5.93 3.75 14.78
C TYR A 239 5.46 2.33 15.13
N GLY A 240 5.31 2.01 16.41
CA GLY A 240 4.80 0.71 16.89
C GLY A 240 5.80 -0.13 17.70
N THR A 241 5.28 -1.19 18.32
CA THR A 241 5.89 -1.98 19.40
C THR A 241 7.14 -2.78 18.98
N LYS A 242 7.90 -3.22 20.01
CA LYS A 242 9.18 -3.96 19.90
C LYS A 242 9.09 -5.32 19.20
N GLU A 243 7.92 -5.94 19.11
CA GLU A 243 7.74 -7.22 18.43
C GLU A 243 7.45 -6.97 16.94
N ARG A 244 8.48 -7.13 16.09
CA ARG A 244 8.32 -7.07 14.63
C ARG A 244 8.71 -8.40 14.02
N ALA A 245 7.83 -8.92 13.17
CA ALA A 245 8.11 -10.11 12.37
C ALA A 245 9.34 -9.86 11.49
N SER A 246 10.26 -10.81 11.47
CA SER A 246 11.50 -10.75 10.67
C SER A 246 11.20 -11.01 9.19
N LEU A 247 10.13 -11.76 8.89
CA LEU A 247 9.78 -12.24 7.56
C LEU A 247 9.72 -11.15 6.47
N PRO A 248 9.11 -9.96 6.67
CA PRO A 248 9.08 -8.92 5.64
C PRO A 248 10.48 -8.43 5.24
N TYR A 249 11.40 -8.33 6.21
CA TYR A 249 12.79 -7.93 5.96
C TYR A 249 13.59 -9.03 5.28
N PHE A 250 13.33 -10.28 5.64
CA PHE A 250 13.86 -11.45 4.93
C PHE A 250 13.44 -11.43 3.45
N LYS A 251 12.16 -11.17 3.16
CA LYS A 251 11.63 -11.07 1.79
C LYS A 251 12.30 -9.94 1.01
N ASN A 252 12.42 -8.75 1.62
CA ASN A 252 13.14 -7.63 1.00
C ASN A 252 14.62 -7.94 0.76
N ALA A 253 15.30 -8.62 1.69
CA ALA A 253 16.67 -9.07 1.48
C ALA A 253 16.76 -10.02 0.28
N ALA A 254 15.83 -10.98 0.14
CA ALA A 254 15.80 -11.89 -0.99
C ALA A 254 15.64 -11.16 -2.34
N VAL A 255 14.78 -10.15 -2.41
CA VAL A 255 14.66 -9.30 -3.61
C VAL A 255 15.97 -8.58 -3.91
N ILE A 256 16.58 -7.93 -2.92
CA ILE A 256 17.86 -7.22 -3.07
C ILE A 256 18.96 -8.15 -3.58
N PHE A 257 19.15 -9.31 -2.94
CA PHE A 257 20.17 -10.28 -3.34
C PHE A 257 19.93 -10.85 -4.74
N SER A 258 18.69 -10.93 -5.20
CA SER A 258 18.39 -11.38 -6.56
C SER A 258 18.71 -10.32 -7.63
N LEU A 259 18.71 -9.03 -7.25
CA LEU A 259 18.91 -7.90 -8.16
C LEU A 259 20.34 -7.36 -8.15
N ILE A 260 21.07 -7.46 -7.04
CA ILE A 260 22.43 -6.90 -6.90
C ILE A 260 23.46 -8.03 -6.71
N GLU A 261 24.21 -8.32 -7.78
CA GLU A 261 25.03 -9.54 -7.89
C GLU A 261 26.09 -9.71 -6.79
N ASN A 262 26.73 -8.62 -6.37
CA ASN A 262 27.87 -8.67 -5.45
C ASN A 262 27.52 -8.33 -3.98
N VAL A 263 26.25 -8.06 -3.67
CA VAL A 263 25.81 -7.88 -2.27
C VAL A 263 25.73 -9.24 -1.60
N GLY A 264 26.47 -9.40 -0.50
CA GLY A 264 26.53 -10.63 0.30
C GLY A 264 25.81 -10.55 1.64
N ILE A 265 25.59 -9.33 2.16
CA ILE A 265 24.91 -9.07 3.44
C ILE A 265 23.93 -7.89 3.30
N VAL A 266 22.74 -8.01 3.86
CA VAL A 266 21.79 -6.89 3.99
C VAL A 266 21.33 -6.80 5.44
N THR A 267 21.36 -5.60 6.00
CA THR A 267 20.86 -5.30 7.34
C THR A 267 19.76 -4.25 7.26
N PHE A 268 18.61 -4.51 7.87
CA PHE A 268 17.55 -3.53 8.08
C PHE A 268 17.61 -3.01 9.52
N ASN A 269 17.99 -1.75 9.69
CA ASN A 269 18.05 -1.06 10.98
C ASN A 269 16.76 -0.29 11.19
N ILE A 270 15.90 -0.77 12.08
CA ILE A 270 14.61 -0.17 12.38
C ILE A 270 14.71 0.67 13.65
N GLU A 271 14.61 1.98 13.49
CA GLU A 271 14.49 2.93 14.59
C GLU A 271 13.01 3.15 14.94
N THR A 272 12.68 2.90 16.21
CA THR A 272 11.34 3.13 16.77
C THR A 272 11.43 4.02 18.00
N ASN A 273 10.28 4.45 18.50
CA ASN A 273 10.19 5.17 19.78
C ASN A 273 10.73 4.35 20.97
N ASP A 274 10.76 3.02 20.84
CA ASP A 274 11.10 2.07 21.89
C ASP A 274 12.55 1.56 21.82
N GLY A 275 13.30 1.97 20.79
CA GLY A 275 14.70 1.60 20.57
C GLY A 275 15.03 1.25 19.11
N LYS A 276 16.21 0.64 18.91
CA LYS A 276 16.68 0.18 17.60
C LYS A 276 16.68 -1.34 17.55
N ILE A 277 16.19 -1.89 16.44
CA ILE A 277 16.19 -3.33 16.15
C ILE A 277 16.84 -3.53 14.79
N ALA A 278 17.72 -4.52 14.66
CA ALA A 278 18.39 -4.84 13.40
C ALA A 278 18.02 -6.25 12.93
N PHE A 279 17.73 -6.39 11.64
CA PHE A 279 17.55 -7.69 10.98
C PHE A 279 18.63 -7.86 9.91
N THR A 280 19.53 -8.82 10.11
CA THR A 280 20.65 -9.07 9.19
C THR A 280 20.46 -10.41 8.50
N TYR A 281 20.62 -10.41 7.17
CA TYR A 281 20.56 -11.59 6.33
C TYR A 281 21.78 -11.67 5.44
N THR A 282 22.25 -12.88 5.20
CA THR A 282 23.30 -13.18 4.25
C THR A 282 22.69 -13.82 3.01
N ARG A 283 23.33 -13.63 1.86
CA ARG A 283 22.91 -14.29 0.61
C ARG A 283 22.88 -15.81 0.76
N ALA A 284 23.85 -16.38 1.47
CA ALA A 284 23.90 -17.83 1.72
C ALA A 284 22.69 -18.36 2.50
N GLN A 285 22.17 -17.59 3.47
CA GLN A 285 20.94 -17.94 4.18
C GLN A 285 19.74 -17.95 3.23
N ILE A 286 19.61 -16.92 2.38
CA ILE A 286 18.52 -16.82 1.41
C ILE A 286 18.60 -17.95 0.37
N ASP A 287 19.77 -18.18 -0.24
CA ASP A 287 19.99 -19.26 -1.20
C ASP A 287 19.66 -20.64 -0.59
N ASN A 288 20.03 -20.84 0.68
CA ASN A 288 19.69 -22.07 1.40
C ASN A 288 18.18 -22.18 1.68
N TYR A 289 17.46 -21.08 1.92
CA TYR A 289 16.01 -21.12 2.09
C TYR A 289 15.31 -21.54 0.79
N PHE A 290 15.62 -20.85 -0.31
CA PHE A 290 15.03 -21.13 -1.63
C PHE A 290 15.66 -22.33 -2.35
N LYS A 291 16.70 -22.95 -1.76
CA LYS A 291 17.45 -24.10 -2.30
C LYS A 291 18.01 -23.85 -3.71
N LYS A 292 18.37 -22.60 -4.02
CA LYS A 292 18.84 -22.16 -5.35
C LYS A 292 19.64 -20.87 -5.26
N ASP A 293 20.41 -20.58 -6.30
CA ASP A 293 21.06 -19.27 -6.49
C ASP A 293 20.02 -18.27 -7.02
N ILE A 294 19.53 -17.39 -6.15
CA ILE A 294 18.40 -16.52 -6.45
C ILE A 294 18.72 -15.44 -7.52
N ARG A 295 19.99 -15.12 -7.73
CA ARG A 295 20.43 -14.14 -8.75
C ARG A 295 20.09 -14.59 -10.16
N LYS A 296 20.02 -15.91 -10.38
CA LYS A 296 19.67 -16.47 -11.68
C LYS A 296 18.24 -16.15 -12.11
N HIS A 297 17.39 -15.67 -11.21
CA HIS A 297 15.99 -15.35 -11.46
C HIS A 297 15.74 -13.90 -11.89
N SER A 298 16.71 -12.98 -11.78
CA SER A 298 16.58 -11.61 -12.30
C SER A 298 17.02 -11.47 -13.77
N LYS A 299 17.06 -12.57 -14.54
CA LYS A 299 17.56 -12.56 -15.93
C LYS A 299 16.58 -11.97 -16.93
N ASN A 300 15.29 -12.17 -16.71
CA ASN A 300 14.22 -11.64 -17.54
C ASN A 300 12.95 -11.43 -16.70
N LYS A 301 11.97 -10.72 -17.27
CA LYS A 301 10.72 -10.35 -16.57
C LYS A 301 9.95 -11.56 -16.04
N ALA A 302 9.83 -12.63 -16.82
CA ALA A 302 9.03 -13.79 -16.44
C ALA A 302 9.67 -14.57 -15.28
N ASP A 303 10.98 -14.84 -15.35
CA ASP A 303 11.71 -15.53 -14.30
C ASP A 303 11.69 -14.72 -12.98
N PHE A 304 11.81 -13.40 -13.09
CA PHE A 304 11.81 -12.52 -11.93
C PHE A 304 10.44 -12.42 -11.29
N ALA A 305 9.38 -12.25 -12.10
CA ALA A 305 8.00 -12.28 -11.61
C ALA A 305 7.70 -13.61 -10.90
N GLY A 306 8.12 -14.76 -11.47
CA GLY A 306 7.97 -16.06 -10.82
C GLY A 306 8.69 -16.13 -9.46
N PHE A 307 9.92 -15.62 -9.38
CA PHE A 307 10.66 -15.57 -8.12
C PHE A 307 10.02 -14.63 -7.09
N ILE A 308 9.48 -13.48 -7.51
CA ILE A 308 8.73 -12.58 -6.62
C ILE A 308 7.54 -13.30 -5.99
N MET A 309 6.82 -14.15 -6.74
CA MET A 309 5.72 -14.94 -6.18
C MET A 309 6.21 -15.91 -5.10
N GLU A 310 7.32 -16.61 -5.33
CA GLU A 310 7.95 -17.45 -4.31
C GLU A 310 8.37 -16.66 -3.06
N VAL A 311 8.92 -15.46 -3.24
CA VAL A 311 9.26 -14.56 -2.14
C VAL A 311 8.02 -14.15 -1.36
N GLN A 312 6.92 -13.83 -2.04
CA GLN A 312 5.67 -13.48 -1.36
C GLN A 312 5.07 -14.65 -0.58
N ASP A 313 5.22 -15.88 -1.09
CA ASP A 313 4.79 -17.11 -0.41
C ASP A 313 5.76 -17.60 0.68
N ALA A 314 6.95 -17.01 0.79
CA ALA A 314 7.89 -17.33 1.86
C ALA A 314 7.25 -17.13 3.24
N SER A 315 7.56 -18.05 4.16
CA SER A 315 7.05 -18.12 5.52
C SER A 315 8.19 -18.28 6.54
N GLU A 316 7.89 -18.05 7.82
CA GLU A 316 8.88 -18.17 8.90
C GLU A 316 9.41 -19.60 9.10
N ILE A 317 8.75 -20.61 8.50
CA ILE A 317 9.21 -21.99 8.55
C ILE A 317 10.51 -22.12 7.75
N GLY A 318 11.61 -22.38 8.45
CA GLY A 318 12.94 -22.56 7.85
C GLY A 318 13.82 -21.31 7.80
N LEU A 319 13.38 -20.20 8.42
CA LEU A 319 14.24 -19.06 8.77
C LEU A 319 15.26 -19.43 9.87
#